data_AF-A0A193GA33-F1
#
_entry.id   AF-A0A193GA33-F1
#
_cell.length_a   1.000
_cell.length_b   1.000
_cell.length_c   1.000
_cell.angle_alpha   90.00
_cell.angle_beta   90.00
_cell.angle_gamma   90.00
#
_symmetry.space_group_name_H-M   'P 1'
#
loop_
_entity.id
_entity.type
_entity.pdbx_description
1 polymer ?
#
loop_
_entity_poly.entity_id
_entity_poly.type
_entity_poly.pdbx_seq_one_letter_code
_entity_poly.pdbx_strand_id
1 'polypeptide(L)'
;MPCRNYSGRPVFLAALSLYGLAIWPILHADRFYIDDLGRAYAGYLGWSSDGRPLANVVMELFNLGTPLTDLSPLPQVAALLLFAMLAVQVARRFGIGGTWRAPLIVAPLVAQPFFLENLSYKFDSLTMSLAVTLAALAVVGPVARGWRGVAGMACILASLCLYQPALNVFLVFALAELIHEQARCCAPRALLALAGVRILQLLVACGLYGGIMAATVKGHYATSHQQLPDVAQAWPVMLHNLAAFWRYVTAYTATSWAALPWMLTVAGVVLALGAAIRYAGTHWAASPPRVRLALALGPVAVVLGTAVLPWGPMLILRDPVFAPRVMVGVGALASAALLAVSCALTRWRVERRWHVAVLAAPAYGLFVFAAAYGNALGLQKAYEDRLTADIAQDLSGLADSAGVRRYTLRGHAPRPPVVQHDIRKYPLLDVLVPVYLTAGWGWAGDALRHAGSDLRFLASSDAGAPCAAVPAVRRQAYRIYTKEDMAIVVFPDAACRAG
;
A
#
# COMPACT_ATOMS: atom_id res chain seq x y z
N MET A 1 5.31 -7.61 34.57
CA MET A 1 3.96 -8.10 34.94
C MET A 1 3.78 -9.47 34.32
N PRO A 2 3.32 -10.49 35.06
CA PRO A 2 2.86 -11.73 34.48
C PRO A 2 1.72 -11.39 33.51
N CYS A 3 1.71 -12.04 32.34
CA CYS A 3 0.66 -11.90 31.35
C CYS A 3 -0.69 -12.02 32.04
N ARG A 4 -1.45 -10.92 32.19
CA ARG A 4 -2.89 -11.03 32.41
C ARG A 4 -3.41 -11.98 31.34
N ASN A 5 -4.21 -12.98 31.73
CA ASN A 5 -4.90 -13.90 30.82
C ASN A 5 -5.72 -13.07 29.82
N TYR A 6 -5.06 -12.67 28.75
CA TYR A 6 -5.61 -11.86 27.68
C TYR A 6 -6.14 -12.84 26.65
N SER A 7 -7.45 -13.04 26.67
CA SER A 7 -8.09 -13.80 25.60
C SER A 7 -7.90 -13.02 24.30
N GLY A 8 -7.03 -13.53 23.42
CA GLY A 8 -6.79 -12.93 22.11
C GLY A 8 -7.95 -13.15 21.13
N ARG A 9 -8.82 -14.13 21.41
CA ARG A 9 -9.98 -14.49 20.59
C ARG A 9 -10.94 -13.31 20.32
N PRO A 10 -11.44 -12.57 21.32
CA PRO A 10 -12.34 -11.44 21.07
C PRO A 10 -11.71 -10.35 20.20
N VAL A 11 -10.41 -10.09 20.38
CA VAL A 11 -9.66 -9.08 19.62
C VAL A 11 -9.47 -9.52 18.18
N PHE A 12 -9.14 -10.79 17.98
CA PHE A 12 -9.03 -11.39 16.66
C PHE A 12 -10.36 -11.30 15.90
N LEU A 13 -11.47 -11.71 16.52
CA LEU A 13 -12.80 -11.64 15.89
C LEU A 13 -13.21 -10.20 15.59
N ALA A 14 -13.00 -9.27 16.53
CA ALA A 14 -13.30 -7.86 16.33
C ALA A 14 -12.47 -7.25 15.18
N ALA A 15 -11.18 -7.60 15.09
CA ALA A 15 -10.33 -7.19 13.98
C ALA A 15 -10.81 -7.78 12.65
N LEU A 16 -11.14 -9.07 12.61
CA LEU A 16 -11.63 -9.73 11.41
C LEU A 16 -12.93 -9.08 10.91
N SER A 17 -13.88 -8.80 11.81
CA SER A 17 -15.12 -8.10 11.46
C SER A 17 -14.84 -6.67 10.98
N LEU A 18 -14.02 -5.92 11.71
CA LEU A 18 -13.70 -4.53 11.40
C LEU A 18 -13.04 -4.39 10.03
N TYR A 19 -12.01 -5.20 9.76
CA TYR A 19 -11.26 -5.14 8.50
C TYR A 19 -12.05 -5.79 7.36
N GLY A 20 -12.83 -6.83 7.63
CA GLY A 20 -13.74 -7.41 6.63
C GLY A 20 -14.74 -6.39 6.12
N LEU A 21 -15.30 -5.55 7.00
CA LEU A 21 -16.18 -4.44 6.60
C LEU A 21 -15.47 -3.38 5.75
N ALA A 22 -14.18 -3.11 5.99
CA ALA A 22 -13.40 -2.18 5.16
C ALA A 22 -13.20 -2.71 3.74
N ILE A 23 -12.85 -3.99 3.61
CA ILE A 23 -12.47 -4.57 2.32
C ILE A 23 -13.69 -5.06 1.54
N TRP A 24 -14.83 -5.32 2.20
CA TRP A 24 -16.04 -5.83 1.55
C TRP A 24 -16.42 -5.12 0.23
N PRO A 25 -16.44 -3.77 0.14
CA PRO A 25 -16.74 -3.07 -1.11
C PRO A 25 -15.76 -3.40 -2.25
N ILE A 26 -14.48 -3.66 -1.94
CA ILE A 26 -13.45 -4.05 -2.91
C ILE A 26 -13.66 -5.50 -3.36
N LEU A 27 -13.96 -6.42 -2.44
CA LEU A 27 -14.27 -7.80 -2.79
C LEU A 27 -15.53 -7.88 -3.67
N HIS A 28 -16.53 -7.06 -3.36
CA HIS A 28 -17.77 -7.00 -4.11
C HIS A 28 -17.57 -6.43 -5.53
N ALA A 29 -16.61 -5.53 -5.72
CA ALA A 29 -16.28 -5.00 -7.05
C ALA A 29 -15.74 -6.07 -8.00
N ASP A 30 -15.13 -7.14 -7.46
CA ASP A 30 -14.62 -8.30 -8.19
C ASP A 30 -13.88 -7.93 -9.49
N ARG A 31 -12.95 -6.98 -9.40
CA ARG A 31 -12.22 -6.45 -10.55
C ARG A 31 -10.79 -6.97 -10.55
N PHE A 32 -10.32 -7.53 -11.67
CA PHE A 32 -8.88 -7.75 -11.86
C PHE A 32 -8.18 -6.40 -11.81
N TYR A 33 -7.23 -6.23 -10.89
CA TYR A 33 -6.53 -4.98 -10.66
C TYR A 33 -5.18 -4.95 -11.39
N ILE A 34 -5.06 -4.11 -12.43
CA ILE A 34 -3.81 -3.86 -13.19
C ILE A 34 -3.14 -5.17 -13.64
N ASP A 35 -2.05 -5.59 -12.97
CA ASP A 35 -1.24 -6.76 -13.29
C ASP A 35 -2.04 -8.06 -13.23
N ASP A 36 -3.15 -8.07 -12.48
CA ASP A 36 -4.04 -9.22 -12.38
C ASP A 36 -4.65 -9.61 -13.74
N LEU A 37 -4.84 -8.66 -14.67
CA LEU A 37 -5.38 -8.96 -16.02
C LEU A 37 -4.47 -9.94 -16.77
N GLY A 38 -3.18 -9.63 -16.81
CA GLY A 38 -2.17 -10.46 -17.46
C GLY A 38 -1.96 -11.78 -16.71
N ARG A 39 -1.97 -11.76 -15.38
CA ARG A 39 -1.79 -12.97 -14.55
C ARG A 39 -2.96 -13.95 -14.66
N ALA A 40 -4.18 -13.44 -14.64
CA ALA A 40 -5.38 -14.26 -14.82
C ALA A 40 -5.44 -14.91 -16.21
N TYR A 41 -4.91 -14.22 -17.23
CA TYR A 41 -4.87 -14.74 -18.60
C TYR A 41 -3.70 -15.71 -18.84
N ALA A 42 -2.47 -15.36 -18.43
CA ALA A 42 -1.24 -16.07 -18.80
C ALA A 42 -0.63 -16.93 -17.68
N GLY A 43 -1.11 -16.81 -16.44
CA GLY A 43 -0.72 -17.69 -15.33
C GLY A 43 0.72 -17.56 -14.83
N TYR A 44 1.43 -16.47 -15.13
CA TYR A 44 2.84 -16.28 -14.77
C TYR A 44 3.05 -15.75 -13.33
N LEU A 45 4.20 -16.08 -12.72
CA LEU A 45 4.59 -15.60 -11.38
C LEU A 45 5.25 -14.21 -11.39
N GLY A 46 6.28 -13.95 -12.20
CA GLY A 46 6.86 -12.60 -12.42
C GLY A 46 7.49 -11.84 -11.22
N TRP A 47 7.24 -12.17 -9.95
CA TRP A 47 7.68 -11.34 -8.82
C TRP A 47 9.19 -11.46 -8.53
N SER A 48 9.82 -12.59 -8.84
CA SER A 48 11.27 -12.75 -8.69
C SER A 48 12.06 -11.69 -9.46
N SER A 49 11.65 -11.33 -10.69
CA SER A 49 12.31 -10.27 -11.48
C SER A 49 12.21 -8.88 -10.85
N ASP A 50 11.25 -8.67 -9.95
CA ASP A 50 11.09 -7.43 -9.17
C ASP A 50 11.80 -7.48 -7.82
N GLY A 51 12.65 -8.49 -7.59
CA GLY A 51 13.37 -8.64 -6.33
C GLY A 51 12.52 -9.22 -5.20
N ARG A 52 11.42 -9.91 -5.53
CA ARG A 52 10.47 -10.51 -4.58
C ARG A 52 10.38 -12.04 -4.73
N PRO A 53 11.49 -12.78 -4.57
CA PRO A 53 11.50 -14.23 -4.80
C PRO A 53 10.60 -15.01 -3.83
N LEU A 54 10.38 -14.51 -2.61
CA LEU A 54 9.51 -15.18 -1.64
C LEU A 54 8.03 -15.02 -2.02
N ALA A 55 7.67 -14.00 -2.81
CA ALA A 55 6.31 -13.86 -3.34
C ALA A 55 5.96 -14.98 -4.32
N ASN A 56 6.89 -15.38 -5.19
CA ASN A 56 6.73 -16.56 -6.06
C ASN A 56 6.44 -17.81 -5.22
N VAL A 57 7.29 -18.11 -4.23
CA VAL A 57 7.17 -19.30 -3.39
C VAL A 57 5.82 -19.33 -2.65
N VAL A 58 5.43 -18.20 -2.05
CA VAL A 58 4.15 -18.11 -1.33
C VAL A 58 2.97 -18.33 -2.26
N MET A 59 2.95 -17.68 -3.42
CA MET A 59 1.82 -17.79 -4.34
C MET A 59 1.75 -19.15 -5.04
N GLU A 60 2.88 -19.74 -5.40
CA GLU A 60 2.95 -21.10 -5.96
C GLU A 60 2.45 -22.13 -4.95
N LEU A 61 2.88 -22.05 -3.68
CA LEU A 61 2.38 -22.92 -2.63
C LEU A 61 0.87 -22.72 -2.39
N PHE A 62 0.41 -21.46 -2.38
CA PHE A 62 -0.99 -21.13 -2.18
C PHE A 62 -1.89 -21.58 -3.35
N ASN A 63 -1.34 -21.60 -4.58
CA ASN A 63 -2.01 -22.12 -5.79
C ASN A 63 -1.85 -23.64 -5.99
N LEU A 64 -1.09 -24.33 -5.14
CA LEU A 64 -0.73 -25.74 -5.31
C LEU A 64 0.03 -26.01 -6.63
N GLY A 65 0.85 -25.06 -7.09
CA GLY A 65 1.68 -25.17 -8.29
C GLY A 65 1.49 -24.02 -9.28
N THR A 66 1.88 -24.27 -10.53
CA THR A 66 1.72 -23.36 -11.68
C THR A 66 1.02 -24.10 -12.83
N PRO A 67 0.34 -23.40 -13.77
CA PRO A 67 0.16 -21.94 -13.86
C PRO A 67 -0.72 -21.36 -12.74
N LEU A 68 -0.56 -20.06 -12.46
CA LEU A 68 -1.43 -19.38 -11.50
C LEU A 68 -2.87 -19.33 -12.01
N THR A 69 -3.81 -19.49 -11.09
CA THR A 69 -5.25 -19.38 -11.29
C THR A 69 -5.82 -18.29 -10.36
N ASP A 70 -6.87 -17.60 -10.78
CA ASP A 70 -7.58 -16.65 -9.91
C ASP A 70 -8.27 -17.40 -8.76
N LEU A 71 -7.69 -17.32 -7.56
CA LEU A 71 -8.26 -17.84 -6.32
C LEU A 71 -9.02 -16.78 -5.51
N SER A 72 -9.24 -15.60 -6.07
CA SER A 72 -9.98 -14.53 -5.39
C SER A 72 -11.35 -15.03 -4.91
N PRO A 73 -11.77 -14.68 -3.67
CA PRO A 73 -11.14 -13.72 -2.76
C PRO A 73 -10.19 -14.34 -1.71
N LEU A 74 -9.71 -15.58 -1.90
CA LEU A 74 -8.93 -16.29 -0.87
C LEU A 74 -7.64 -15.56 -0.44
N PRO A 75 -6.83 -14.98 -1.34
CA PRO A 75 -5.65 -14.20 -0.96
C PRO A 75 -5.99 -13.00 -0.06
N GLN A 76 -7.08 -12.28 -0.36
CA GLN A 76 -7.55 -11.15 0.44
C GLN A 76 -8.09 -11.60 1.81
N VAL A 77 -8.81 -12.73 1.86
CA VAL A 77 -9.27 -13.31 3.14
C VAL A 77 -8.08 -13.74 3.99
N ALA A 78 -7.06 -14.35 3.40
CA ALA A 78 -5.82 -14.69 4.11
C ALA A 78 -5.10 -13.43 4.63
N ALA A 79 -5.07 -12.33 3.86
CA ALA A 79 -4.57 -11.04 4.33
C ALA A 79 -5.33 -10.53 5.57
N LEU A 80 -6.66 -10.64 5.61
CA LEU A 80 -7.48 -10.27 6.77
C LEU A 80 -7.12 -11.08 8.03
N LEU A 81 -6.90 -12.38 7.88
CA LEU A 81 -6.48 -13.25 8.99
C LEU A 81 -5.11 -12.84 9.55
N LEU A 82 -4.17 -12.47 8.68
CA LEU A 82 -2.85 -11.96 9.07
C LEU A 82 -2.97 -10.66 9.87
N PHE A 83 -3.77 -9.70 9.42
CA PHE A 83 -3.98 -8.44 10.15
C PHE A 83 -4.75 -8.62 11.46
N ALA A 84 -5.70 -9.55 11.52
CA ALA A 84 -6.40 -9.88 12.76
C ALA A 84 -5.43 -10.51 13.78
N MET A 85 -4.53 -11.39 13.33
CA MET A 85 -3.42 -11.89 14.16
C MET A 85 -2.49 -10.76 14.61
N LEU A 86 -2.14 -9.83 13.72
CA LEU A 86 -1.30 -8.68 14.06
C LEU A 86 -1.93 -7.82 15.16
N ALA A 87 -3.24 -7.55 15.10
CA ALA A 87 -3.94 -6.79 16.14
C ALA A 87 -3.82 -7.45 17.53
N VAL A 88 -3.89 -8.79 17.60
CA VAL A 88 -3.65 -9.53 18.85
C VAL A 88 -2.21 -9.37 19.34
N GLN A 89 -1.22 -9.43 18.46
CA GLN A 89 0.18 -9.27 18.87
C GLN A 89 0.49 -7.82 19.31
N VAL A 90 -0.05 -6.82 18.61
CA VAL A 90 0.01 -5.41 19.02
C VAL A 90 -0.61 -5.24 20.41
N ALA A 91 -1.78 -5.84 20.66
CA ALA A 91 -2.42 -5.78 21.96
C ALA A 91 -1.53 -6.37 23.08
N ARG A 92 -0.93 -7.54 22.83
CA ARG A 92 -0.04 -8.22 23.78
C ARG A 92 1.24 -7.43 24.02
N ARG A 93 1.92 -6.97 22.97
CA ARG A 93 3.20 -6.25 23.07
C ARG A 93 3.05 -4.96 23.85
N PHE A 94 2.02 -4.18 23.56
CA PHE A 94 1.82 -2.87 24.16
C PHE A 94 0.93 -2.89 25.41
N GLY A 95 0.33 -4.04 25.75
CA GLY A 95 -0.51 -4.20 26.93
C GLY A 95 -1.87 -3.51 26.80
N ILE A 96 -2.46 -3.53 25.60
CA ILE A 96 -3.73 -2.87 25.29
C ILE A 96 -4.88 -3.78 25.71
N GLY A 97 -5.62 -3.37 26.75
CA GLY A 97 -6.80 -4.09 27.23
C GLY A 97 -8.05 -3.87 26.38
N GLY A 98 -9.00 -4.82 26.45
CA GLY A 98 -10.31 -4.73 25.80
C GLY A 98 -10.34 -5.26 24.36
N THR A 99 -11.55 -5.36 23.81
CA THR A 99 -11.83 -6.00 22.52
C THR A 99 -11.47 -5.12 21.32
N TRP A 100 -11.90 -3.86 21.33
CA TRP A 100 -11.88 -2.98 20.14
C TRP A 100 -10.64 -2.08 20.02
N ARG A 101 -9.90 -1.85 21.10
CA ARG A 101 -8.81 -0.85 21.10
C ARG A 101 -7.67 -1.22 20.15
N ALA A 102 -7.16 -2.45 20.21
CA ALA A 102 -6.07 -2.86 19.33
C ALA A 102 -6.49 -2.99 17.85
N PRO A 103 -7.68 -3.54 17.52
CA PRO A 103 -8.20 -3.50 16.15
C PRO A 103 -8.29 -2.08 15.60
N LEU A 104 -8.82 -1.12 16.36
CA LEU A 104 -8.92 0.27 15.93
C LEU A 104 -7.56 0.96 15.78
N ILE A 105 -6.57 0.62 16.62
CA ILE A 105 -5.19 1.12 16.49
C ILE A 105 -4.52 0.60 15.23
N VAL A 106 -4.80 -0.65 14.82
CA VAL A 106 -4.20 -1.27 13.64
C VAL A 106 -5.01 -0.98 12.36
N ALA A 107 -6.27 -0.53 12.48
CA ALA A 107 -7.13 -0.21 11.34
C ALA A 107 -6.48 0.70 10.28
N PRO A 108 -5.72 1.77 10.63
CA PRO A 108 -5.03 2.58 9.63
C PRO A 108 -3.96 1.81 8.85
N LEU A 109 -3.40 0.71 9.35
CA LEU A 109 -2.46 -0.10 8.57
C LEU A 109 -3.16 -0.90 7.46
N VAL A 110 -4.47 -1.14 7.60
CA VAL A 110 -5.26 -2.03 6.72
C VAL A 110 -6.23 -1.25 5.83
N ALA A 111 -6.98 -0.33 6.42
CA ALA A 111 -8.11 0.35 5.77
C ALA A 111 -7.75 1.76 5.26
N GLN A 112 -6.49 2.18 5.37
CA GLN A 112 -6.09 3.48 4.84
C GLN A 112 -6.11 3.47 3.30
N PRO A 113 -6.53 4.56 2.65
CA PRO A 113 -6.81 4.60 1.20
C PRO A 113 -5.68 4.13 0.28
N PHE A 114 -4.44 4.40 0.64
CA PHE A 114 -3.28 4.00 -0.14
C PHE A 114 -3.02 2.48 -0.07
N PHE A 115 -3.29 1.82 1.07
CA PHE A 115 -3.12 0.36 1.21
C PHE A 115 -4.32 -0.41 0.65
N LEU A 116 -5.47 0.24 0.48
CA LEU A 116 -6.58 -0.34 -0.25
C LEU A 116 -6.17 -0.69 -1.69
N GLU A 117 -5.23 0.04 -2.31
CA GLU A 117 -4.65 -0.38 -3.60
C GLU A 117 -4.00 -1.76 -3.50
N ASN A 118 -3.19 -2.02 -2.47
CA ASN A 118 -2.55 -3.32 -2.29
C ASN A 118 -3.58 -4.45 -2.11
N LEU A 119 -4.69 -4.15 -1.44
CA LEU A 119 -5.77 -5.10 -1.18
C LEU A 119 -6.68 -5.32 -2.40
N SER A 120 -6.66 -4.42 -3.38
CA SER A 120 -7.37 -4.58 -4.65
C SER A 120 -6.76 -5.65 -5.55
N TYR A 121 -5.45 -5.91 -5.43
CA TYR A 121 -4.78 -6.98 -6.20
C TYR A 121 -5.25 -8.36 -5.75
N LYS A 122 -5.78 -9.14 -6.69
CA LYS A 122 -6.21 -10.53 -6.46
C LYS A 122 -5.03 -11.46 -6.22
N PHE A 123 -3.93 -11.28 -6.94
CA PHE A 123 -2.76 -12.16 -6.82
C PHE A 123 -1.75 -11.67 -5.78
N ASP A 124 -1.56 -10.35 -5.64
CA ASP A 124 -0.48 -9.79 -4.80
C ASP A 124 -0.92 -9.45 -3.37
N SER A 125 -2.22 -9.33 -3.09
CA SER A 125 -2.71 -8.86 -1.78
C SER A 125 -2.19 -9.68 -0.60
N LEU A 126 -2.10 -11.01 -0.75
CA LEU A 126 -1.56 -11.90 0.28
C LEU A 126 -0.08 -11.63 0.56
N THR A 127 0.77 -11.58 -0.48
CA THR A 127 2.22 -11.42 -0.31
C THR A 127 2.56 -10.04 0.24
N MET A 128 1.89 -8.98 -0.25
CA MET A 128 2.05 -7.62 0.27
C MET A 128 1.58 -7.48 1.72
N SER A 129 0.45 -8.09 2.08
CA SER A 129 -0.07 -8.07 3.45
C SER A 129 0.76 -8.91 4.42
N LEU A 130 1.30 -10.04 3.95
CA LEU A 130 2.25 -10.85 4.70
C LEU A 130 3.54 -10.09 4.98
N ALA A 131 4.07 -9.36 4.01
CA ALA A 131 5.23 -8.51 4.21
C ALA A 131 5.00 -7.45 5.29
N VAL A 132 3.88 -6.69 5.19
CA VAL A 132 3.49 -5.70 6.22
C VAL A 132 3.36 -6.35 7.60
N THR A 133 2.75 -7.52 7.66
CA THR A 133 2.58 -8.27 8.91
C THR A 133 3.92 -8.71 9.49
N LEU A 134 4.83 -9.26 8.67
CA LEU A 134 6.17 -9.67 9.09
C LEU A 134 7.02 -8.47 9.56
N ALA A 135 6.98 -7.35 8.84
CA ALA A 135 7.65 -6.11 9.23
C ALA A 135 7.18 -5.62 10.60
N ALA A 136 5.88 -5.66 10.88
CA ALA A 136 5.35 -5.32 12.20
C ALA A 136 5.68 -6.38 13.26
N LEU A 137 5.61 -7.68 12.93
CA LEU A 137 5.96 -8.79 13.83
C LEU A 137 7.45 -8.79 14.23
N ALA A 138 8.34 -8.25 13.40
CA ALA A 138 9.73 -8.04 13.79
C ALA A 138 9.83 -7.19 15.07
N VAL A 139 8.85 -6.30 15.31
CA VAL A 139 8.73 -5.48 16.53
C VAL A 139 7.85 -6.15 17.58
N VAL A 140 6.63 -6.55 17.22
CA VAL A 140 5.59 -6.95 18.19
C VAL A 140 5.52 -8.46 18.47
N GLY A 141 6.31 -9.27 17.77
CA GLY A 141 6.25 -10.73 17.82
C GLY A 141 6.49 -11.32 19.23
N PRO A 142 5.80 -12.43 19.57
CA PRO A 142 5.85 -13.05 20.89
C PRO A 142 7.10 -13.94 21.08
N VAL A 143 8.28 -13.45 20.72
CA VAL A 143 9.53 -14.21 20.75
C VAL A 143 10.23 -14.04 22.11
N ALA A 144 10.82 -15.13 22.62
CA ALA A 144 11.64 -15.13 23.83
C ALA A 144 12.78 -14.10 23.70
N ARG A 145 13.11 -13.41 24.80
CA ARG A 145 14.00 -12.22 24.77
C ARG A 145 15.34 -12.47 24.07
N GLY A 146 15.95 -13.65 24.21
CA GLY A 146 17.21 -14.01 23.56
C GLY A 146 17.13 -14.20 22.04
N TRP A 147 15.98 -14.61 21.51
CA TRP A 147 15.79 -14.88 20.07
C TRP A 147 15.16 -13.72 19.31
N ARG A 148 14.73 -12.67 20.00
CA ARG A 148 14.07 -11.50 19.39
C ARG A 148 14.91 -10.85 18.29
N GLY A 149 16.23 -10.77 18.48
CA GLY A 149 17.17 -10.25 17.50
C GLY A 149 17.08 -11.01 16.17
N VAL A 150 17.36 -12.30 16.21
CA VAL A 150 17.38 -13.18 15.03
C VAL A 150 16.00 -13.29 14.38
N ALA A 151 14.95 -13.51 15.17
CA ALA A 151 13.60 -13.65 14.62
C ALA A 151 13.12 -12.36 13.93
N GLY A 152 13.40 -11.19 14.51
CA GLY A 152 13.04 -9.92 13.89
C GLY A 152 13.83 -9.65 12.61
N MET A 153 15.13 -9.97 12.58
CA MET A 153 15.94 -9.89 11.36
C MET A 153 15.38 -10.80 10.25
N ALA A 154 15.02 -12.05 10.58
CA ALA A 154 14.43 -12.99 9.63
C ALA A 154 13.07 -12.47 9.09
N CYS A 155 12.24 -11.88 9.95
CA CYS A 155 10.98 -11.27 9.54
C CYS A 155 11.20 -10.08 8.58
N ILE A 156 12.20 -9.22 8.83
CA ILE A 156 12.52 -8.10 7.94
C ILE A 156 13.02 -8.61 6.58
N LEU A 157 13.93 -9.59 6.58
CA LEU A 157 14.45 -10.18 5.34
C LEU A 157 13.33 -10.81 4.51
N ALA A 158 12.47 -11.62 5.15
CA ALA A 158 11.31 -12.22 4.50
C ALA A 158 10.34 -11.15 3.98
N SER A 159 10.11 -10.08 4.75
CA SER A 159 9.29 -8.93 4.30
C SER A 159 9.87 -8.29 3.04
N LEU A 160 11.19 -8.07 2.96
CA LEU A 160 11.82 -7.47 1.77
C LEU A 160 11.71 -8.38 0.54
N CYS A 161 11.84 -9.71 0.73
CA CYS A 161 11.66 -10.69 -0.34
C CYS A 161 10.19 -10.90 -0.76
N LEU A 162 9.21 -10.33 -0.05
CA LEU A 162 7.79 -10.35 -0.39
C LEU A 162 7.35 -9.01 -0.98
N TYR A 163 7.69 -7.91 -0.31
CA TYR A 163 7.27 -6.56 -0.70
C TYR A 163 8.14 -5.49 0.01
N GLN A 164 9.01 -4.83 -0.74
CA GLN A 164 10.03 -3.92 -0.21
C GLN A 164 9.48 -2.73 0.59
N PRO A 165 8.41 -2.02 0.15
CA PRO A 165 7.87 -0.88 0.89
C PRO A 165 7.38 -1.21 2.31
N ALA A 166 7.07 -2.47 2.60
CA ALA A 166 6.68 -2.90 3.95
C ALA A 166 7.75 -2.64 5.01
N LEU A 167 9.03 -2.46 4.64
CA LEU A 167 10.09 -2.08 5.58
C LEU A 167 9.75 -0.81 6.37
N ASN A 168 9.01 0.13 5.76
CA ASN A 168 8.63 1.39 6.42
C ASN A 168 7.72 1.14 7.64
N VAL A 169 6.97 0.04 7.63
CA VAL A 169 6.14 -0.37 8.77
C VAL A 169 7.03 -0.78 9.95
N PHE A 170 8.09 -1.54 9.70
CA PHE A 170 9.07 -1.90 10.73
C PHE A 170 9.72 -0.63 11.32
N LEU A 171 10.18 0.29 10.47
CA LEU A 171 10.84 1.52 10.92
C LEU A 171 9.94 2.34 11.85
N VAL A 172 8.69 2.56 11.46
CA VAL A 172 7.73 3.32 12.26
C VAL A 172 7.35 2.57 13.55
N PHE A 173 7.10 1.27 13.50
CA PHE A 173 6.77 0.49 14.70
C PHE A 173 7.95 0.38 15.67
N ALA A 174 9.20 0.35 15.18
CA ALA A 174 10.39 0.38 16.02
C ALA A 174 10.49 1.71 16.79
N LEU A 175 10.21 2.84 16.14
CA LEU A 175 10.10 4.14 16.81
C LEU A 175 8.95 4.15 17.84
N ALA A 176 7.79 3.62 17.47
CA ALA A 176 6.63 3.52 18.37
C ALA A 176 6.94 2.68 19.62
N GLU A 177 7.70 1.60 19.47
CA GLU A 177 8.15 0.76 20.58
C GLU A 177 9.07 1.53 21.54
N LEU A 178 10.02 2.31 21.02
CA LEU A 178 10.89 3.16 21.83
C LEU A 178 10.08 4.20 22.61
N ILE A 179 9.13 4.89 21.96
CA ILE A 179 8.24 5.87 22.59
C ILE A 179 7.37 5.22 23.68
N HIS A 180 6.86 4.01 23.42
CA HIS A 180 6.05 3.28 24.40
C HIS A 180 6.86 2.90 25.65
N GLU A 181 8.09 2.43 25.49
CA GLU A 181 8.97 2.11 26.61
C GLU A 181 9.45 3.38 27.35
N GLN A 182 9.62 4.52 26.65
CA GLN A 182 9.81 5.83 27.28
C GLN A 182 8.60 6.26 28.11
N ALA A 183 7.38 6.05 27.59
CA ALA A 183 6.15 6.37 28.31
C ALA A 183 6.02 5.60 29.63
N ARG A 184 6.61 4.40 29.70
CA ARG A 184 6.72 3.56 30.90
C ARG A 184 7.90 3.88 31.83
N CYS A 185 8.72 4.87 31.49
CA CYS A 185 9.92 5.26 32.23
C CYS A 185 10.92 4.11 32.41
N CYS A 186 11.10 3.27 31.39
CA CYS A 186 12.15 2.26 31.37
C CYS A 186 13.55 2.89 31.47
N ALA A 187 14.54 2.17 31.99
CA ALA A 187 15.89 2.72 32.15
C ALA A 187 16.52 3.13 30.80
N PRO A 188 17.24 4.28 30.70
CA PRO A 188 17.84 4.74 29.44
C PRO A 188 18.77 3.73 28.77
N ARG A 189 19.55 2.97 29.55
CA ARG A 189 20.42 1.91 29.02
C ARG A 189 19.63 0.80 28.31
N ALA A 190 18.45 0.45 28.83
CA ALA A 190 17.60 -0.57 28.22
C ALA A 190 16.99 -0.07 26.89
N LEU A 191 16.63 1.22 26.81
CA LEU A 191 16.16 1.83 25.56
C LEU A 191 17.27 1.89 24.51
N LEU A 192 18.48 2.28 24.89
CA LEU A 192 19.63 2.30 23.98
C LEU A 192 19.96 0.90 23.45
N ALA A 193 19.92 -0.11 24.32
CA ALA A 193 20.10 -1.50 23.92
C ALA A 193 18.98 -1.95 22.95
N LEU A 194 17.73 -1.58 23.22
CA LEU A 194 16.61 -1.88 22.32
C LEU A 194 16.80 -1.22 20.95
N ALA A 195 17.14 0.08 20.92
CA ALA A 195 17.42 0.80 19.68
C ALA A 195 18.57 0.16 18.90
N GLY A 196 19.66 -0.20 19.59
CA GLY A 196 20.80 -0.91 18.99
C GLY A 196 20.40 -2.25 18.37
N VAL A 197 19.56 -3.04 19.04
CA VAL A 197 19.02 -4.28 18.47
C VAL A 197 18.19 -4.01 17.22
N ARG A 198 17.31 -3.00 17.21
CA ARG A 198 16.49 -2.66 16.02
C ARG A 198 17.33 -2.19 14.84
N ILE A 199 18.36 -1.38 15.09
CA ILE A 199 19.29 -0.92 14.07
C ILE A 199 20.10 -2.10 13.51
N LEU A 200 20.61 -2.99 14.37
CA LEU A 200 21.36 -4.16 13.92
C LEU A 200 20.49 -5.10 13.06
N GLN A 201 19.24 -5.35 13.47
CA GLN A 201 18.28 -6.12 12.68
C GLN A 201 18.09 -5.54 11.28
N LEU A 202 17.90 -4.21 11.20
CA LEU A 202 17.72 -3.50 9.94
C LEU A 202 18.95 -3.63 9.04
N LEU A 203 20.14 -3.32 9.56
CA LEU A 203 21.38 -3.32 8.78
C LEU A 203 21.72 -4.71 8.24
N VAL A 204 21.61 -5.75 9.08
CA VAL A 204 21.91 -7.13 8.65
C VAL A 204 20.88 -7.60 7.63
N ALA A 205 19.58 -7.37 7.86
CA ALA A 205 18.54 -7.78 6.91
C ALA A 205 18.68 -7.07 5.55
N CYS A 206 18.92 -5.75 5.53
CA CYS A 206 19.16 -5.01 4.30
C CYS A 206 20.43 -5.45 3.58
N GLY A 207 21.52 -5.75 4.32
CA GLY A 207 22.75 -6.26 3.74
C GLY A 207 22.57 -7.62 3.07
N LEU A 208 21.88 -8.55 3.74
CA LEU A 208 21.54 -9.86 3.16
C LEU A 208 20.61 -9.73 1.95
N TYR A 209 19.61 -8.84 2.04
CA TYR A 209 18.69 -8.57 0.95
C TYR A 209 19.39 -8.00 -0.29
N GLY A 210 20.41 -7.14 -0.12
CA GLY A 210 21.20 -6.61 -1.22
C GLY A 210 21.83 -7.71 -2.10
N GLY A 211 22.28 -8.81 -1.48
CA GLY A 211 22.79 -9.98 -2.22
C GLY A 211 21.70 -10.72 -3.00
N ILE A 212 20.50 -10.85 -2.43
CA ILE A 212 19.34 -11.46 -3.11
C ILE A 212 18.89 -10.60 -4.29
N MET A 213 18.87 -9.28 -4.13
CA MET A 213 18.50 -8.33 -5.18
C MET A 213 19.41 -8.44 -6.39
N ALA A 214 20.72 -8.50 -6.17
CA ALA A 214 21.70 -8.65 -7.24
C ALA A 214 21.48 -9.92 -8.09
N ALA A 215 20.93 -11.00 -7.50
CA ALA A 215 20.67 -12.26 -8.20
C ALA A 215 19.29 -12.32 -8.89
N THR A 216 18.31 -11.54 -8.42
CA THR A 216 16.89 -11.72 -8.78
C THR A 216 16.34 -10.62 -9.69
N VAL A 217 16.80 -9.38 -9.54
CA VAL A 217 16.27 -8.23 -10.28
C VAL A 217 16.61 -8.30 -11.77
N LYS A 218 15.58 -8.30 -12.62
CA LYS A 218 15.70 -8.35 -14.08
C LYS A 218 14.61 -7.49 -14.72
N GLY A 219 14.92 -6.79 -15.81
CA GLY A 219 13.95 -6.00 -16.58
C GLY A 219 13.97 -4.50 -16.32
N HIS A 220 13.45 -3.72 -17.27
CA HIS A 220 13.64 -2.26 -17.34
C HIS A 220 12.93 -1.47 -16.24
N TYR A 221 11.74 -1.92 -15.82
CA TYR A 221 10.99 -1.29 -14.73
C TYR A 221 11.70 -1.44 -13.38
N ALA A 222 12.13 -2.66 -13.04
CA ALA A 222 12.81 -2.91 -11.77
C ALA A 222 14.18 -2.23 -11.70
N THR A 223 14.94 -2.19 -12.80
CA THR A 223 16.28 -1.57 -12.82
C THR A 223 16.27 -0.05 -12.81
N SER A 224 15.22 0.61 -13.30
CA SER A 224 15.11 2.08 -13.30
C SER A 224 14.71 2.63 -11.94
N HIS A 225 13.74 2.01 -11.26
CA HIS A 225 13.21 2.48 -9.98
C HIS A 225 14.04 2.10 -8.75
N GLN A 226 15.17 1.43 -8.93
CA GLN A 226 16.06 0.97 -7.84
C GLN A 226 17.42 1.66 -7.84
N GLN A 227 17.64 2.63 -8.72
CA GLN A 227 18.92 3.33 -8.84
C GLN A 227 19.11 4.30 -7.67
N LEU A 228 20.32 4.30 -7.12
CA LEU A 228 20.76 5.32 -6.17
C LEU A 228 21.31 6.52 -6.95
N PRO A 229 21.08 7.76 -6.47
CA PRO A 229 21.72 8.94 -7.01
C PRO A 229 23.22 8.92 -6.70
N ASP A 230 23.99 9.72 -7.46
CA ASP A 230 25.39 9.97 -7.14
C ASP A 230 25.52 10.56 -5.73
N VAL A 231 26.63 10.26 -5.04
CA VAL A 231 26.86 10.68 -3.64
C VAL A 231 26.68 12.20 -3.45
N ALA A 232 27.11 13.00 -4.43
CA ALA A 232 26.97 14.45 -4.41
C ALA A 232 25.50 14.92 -4.49
N GLN A 233 24.62 14.14 -5.13
CA GLN A 233 23.19 14.45 -5.30
C GLN A 233 22.30 13.77 -4.26
N ALA A 234 22.85 12.86 -3.44
CA ALA A 234 22.08 12.07 -2.48
C ALA A 234 21.25 12.94 -1.51
N TRP A 235 21.84 14.00 -0.96
CA TRP A 235 21.13 14.89 -0.03
C TRP A 235 20.02 15.72 -0.69
N PRO A 236 20.27 16.44 -1.81
CA PRO A 236 19.22 17.12 -2.57
C PRO A 236 18.07 16.20 -3.00
N VAL A 237 18.39 15.02 -3.53
CA VAL A 237 17.39 14.02 -3.95
C VAL A 237 16.55 13.57 -2.76
N MET A 238 17.17 13.31 -1.61
CA MET A 238 16.45 12.91 -0.40
C MET A 238 15.46 13.98 0.07
N LEU A 239 15.86 15.25 0.08
CA LEU A 239 14.97 16.36 0.45
C LEU A 239 13.84 16.56 -0.57
N HIS A 240 14.15 16.46 -1.86
CA HIS A 240 13.16 16.52 -2.93
C HIS A 240 12.11 15.42 -2.78
N ASN A 241 12.56 14.18 -2.62
CA ASN A 241 11.68 13.02 -2.45
C ASN A 241 10.84 13.14 -1.18
N LEU A 242 11.42 13.57 -0.06
CA LEU A 242 10.70 13.79 1.19
C LEU A 242 9.55 14.79 1.00
N ALA A 243 9.82 15.93 0.37
CA ALA A 243 8.80 16.92 0.06
C ALA A 243 7.76 16.37 -0.92
N ALA A 244 8.18 15.63 -1.94
CA ALA A 244 7.30 15.05 -2.95
C ALA A 244 6.34 14.01 -2.35
N PHE A 245 6.80 13.13 -1.47
CA PHE A 245 5.94 12.14 -0.79
C PHE A 245 4.91 12.80 0.12
N TRP A 246 5.33 13.78 0.92
CA TRP A 246 4.38 14.54 1.75
C TRP A 246 3.38 15.32 0.91
N ARG A 247 3.84 15.96 -0.18
CA ARG A 247 2.95 16.66 -1.13
C ARG A 247 1.95 15.70 -1.78
N TYR A 248 2.39 14.52 -2.20
CA TYR A 248 1.52 13.49 -2.77
C TYR A 248 0.41 13.12 -1.79
N VAL A 249 0.78 12.75 -0.55
CA VAL A 249 -0.19 12.29 0.44
C VAL A 249 -1.14 13.40 0.87
N THR A 250 -0.64 14.61 1.10
CA THR A 250 -1.47 15.76 1.48
C THR A 250 -2.40 16.20 0.36
N ALA A 251 -1.96 16.22 -0.91
CA ALA A 251 -2.81 16.57 -2.05
C ALA A 251 -4.04 15.65 -2.15
N TYR A 252 -3.87 14.34 -1.95
CA TYR A 252 -4.94 13.36 -2.06
C TYR A 252 -5.79 13.19 -0.78
N THR A 253 -5.38 13.81 0.32
CA THR A 253 -6.08 13.73 1.61
C THR A 253 -6.52 15.10 2.15
N ALA A 254 -6.41 16.18 1.36
CA ALA A 254 -6.89 17.52 1.71
C ALA A 254 -8.42 17.67 1.60
N THR A 255 -9.17 16.64 1.97
CA THR A 255 -10.64 16.58 1.87
C THR A 255 -11.25 16.14 3.20
N SER A 256 -12.51 16.49 3.44
CA SER A 256 -13.15 16.41 4.76
C SER A 256 -13.14 15.02 5.39
N TRP A 257 -13.12 13.94 4.58
CA TRP A 257 -13.10 12.57 5.09
C TRP A 257 -11.81 12.22 5.84
N ALA A 258 -10.69 12.87 5.49
CA ALA A 258 -9.37 12.61 6.07
C ALA A 258 -9.04 13.52 7.27
N ALA A 259 -9.88 14.52 7.56
CA ALA A 259 -9.62 15.50 8.61
C ALA A 259 -9.47 14.85 10.00
N LEU A 260 -10.39 13.95 10.37
CA LEU A 260 -10.34 13.23 11.65
C LEU A 260 -9.13 12.28 11.75
N PRO A 261 -8.85 11.42 10.74
CA PRO A 261 -7.59 10.66 10.70
C PRO A 261 -6.33 11.51 10.89
N TRP A 262 -6.21 12.64 10.17
CA TRP A 262 -5.04 13.51 10.29
C TRP A 262 -4.96 14.21 11.65
N MET A 263 -6.07 14.73 12.16
CA MET A 263 -6.12 15.37 13.47
C MET A 263 -5.62 14.42 14.57
N LEU A 264 -6.07 13.17 14.57
CA LEU A 264 -5.62 12.18 15.56
C LEU A 264 -4.18 11.70 15.31
N THR A 265 -3.73 11.67 14.06
CA THR A 265 -2.33 11.38 13.73
C THR A 265 -1.41 12.47 14.29
N VAL A 266 -1.72 13.75 14.03
CA VAL A 266 -0.98 14.90 14.57
C VAL A 266 -1.04 14.92 16.10
N ALA A 267 -2.22 14.72 16.70
CA ALA A 267 -2.36 14.65 18.15
C ALA A 267 -1.49 13.53 18.75
N GLY A 268 -1.46 12.34 18.14
CA GLY A 268 -0.61 11.24 18.57
C GLY A 268 0.88 11.55 18.46
N VAL A 269 1.32 12.24 17.41
CA VAL A 269 2.72 12.69 17.25
C VAL A 269 3.09 13.71 18.34
N VAL A 270 2.21 14.67 18.63
CA VAL A 270 2.41 15.65 19.72
C VAL A 270 2.49 14.96 21.08
N LEU A 271 1.63 13.97 21.33
CA LEU A 271 1.65 13.18 22.57
C LEU A 271 2.93 12.33 22.69
N ALA A 272 3.40 11.75 21.59
CA ALA A 272 4.67 11.03 21.53
C ALA A 272 5.86 11.96 21.84
N LEU A 273 5.87 13.16 21.27
CA LEU A 273 6.88 14.18 21.55
C LEU A 273 6.85 14.59 23.04
N GLY A 274 5.67 14.86 23.59
CA GLY A 274 5.49 15.15 25.00
C GLY A 274 5.97 14.02 25.92
N ALA A 275 5.74 12.76 25.52
CA ALA A 275 6.26 11.59 26.23
C ALA A 275 7.79 11.53 26.22
N ALA A 276 8.43 11.82 25.08
CA ALA A 276 9.89 11.85 24.94
C ALA A 276 10.53 12.99 25.74
N ILE A 277 9.95 14.20 25.71
CA ILE A 277 10.43 15.36 26.50
C ILE A 277 10.32 15.08 27.99
N ARG A 278 9.16 14.58 28.44
CA ARG A 278 8.95 14.19 29.84
C ARG A 278 9.96 13.13 30.27
N TYR A 279 10.19 12.12 29.42
CA TYR A 279 11.16 11.06 29.69
C TYR A 279 12.59 11.60 29.86
N ALA A 280 13.01 12.49 28.96
CA ALA A 280 14.31 13.16 29.06
C ALA A 280 14.45 13.93 30.38
N GLY A 281 13.44 14.74 30.74
CA GLY A 281 13.42 15.49 32.00
C GLY A 281 13.50 14.58 33.24
N THR A 282 12.77 13.47 33.26
CA THR A 282 12.76 12.54 34.41
C THR A 282 14.11 11.86 34.67
N HIS A 283 14.91 11.61 33.63
CA HIS A 283 16.18 10.88 33.76
C HIS A 283 17.42 11.77 33.63
N TRP A 284 17.25 13.08 33.40
CA TRP A 284 18.34 14.00 33.08
C TRP A 284 19.41 14.07 34.16
N ALA A 285 19.01 14.43 35.38
CA ALA A 285 19.93 14.68 36.50
C ALA A 285 20.75 13.43 36.86
N ALA A 286 20.09 12.27 36.91
CA ALA A 286 20.69 10.99 37.28
C ALA A 286 21.55 10.33 36.18
N SER A 287 21.55 10.87 34.96
CA SER A 287 22.23 10.25 33.81
C SER A 287 23.64 10.83 33.58
N PRO A 288 24.62 10.01 33.16
CA PRO A 288 25.93 10.48 32.74
C PRO A 288 25.87 11.26 31.40
N PRO A 289 26.89 12.07 31.04
CA PRO A 289 26.86 12.96 29.87
C PRO A 289 26.47 12.29 28.54
N ARG A 290 27.02 11.09 28.26
CA ARG A 290 26.70 10.34 27.03
C ARG A 290 25.22 9.94 26.95
N VAL A 291 24.60 9.62 28.09
CA VAL A 291 23.17 9.30 28.17
C VAL A 291 22.34 10.56 28.08
N ARG A 292 22.77 11.68 28.68
CA ARG A 292 22.10 12.99 28.52
C ARG A 292 22.04 13.43 27.07
N LEU A 293 23.11 13.22 26.29
CA LEU A 293 23.08 13.46 24.84
C LEU A 293 21.99 12.63 24.16
N ALA A 294 21.91 11.32 24.44
CA ALA A 294 20.85 10.48 23.89
C ALA A 294 19.44 10.90 24.32
N LEU A 295 19.27 11.37 25.57
CA LEU A 295 18.01 11.91 26.06
C LEU A 295 17.62 13.21 25.35
N ALA A 296 18.59 14.09 25.07
CA ALA A 296 18.37 15.33 24.31
C ALA A 296 18.01 15.07 22.83
N LEU A 297 18.64 14.06 22.22
CA LEU A 297 18.35 13.65 20.84
C LEU A 297 17.01 12.92 20.71
N GLY A 298 16.46 12.35 21.80
CA GLY A 298 15.22 11.59 21.78
C GLY A 298 14.03 12.36 21.18
N PRO A 299 13.66 13.54 21.73
CA PRO A 299 12.60 14.38 21.15
C PRO A 299 12.82 14.75 19.68
N VAL A 300 14.07 15.07 19.31
CA VAL A 300 14.43 15.39 17.91
C VAL A 300 14.22 14.17 17.02
N ALA A 301 14.60 12.97 17.48
CA ALA A 301 14.39 11.72 16.76
C ALA A 301 12.90 11.37 16.59
N VAL A 302 12.02 11.78 17.51
CA VAL A 302 10.56 11.62 17.32
C VAL A 302 10.07 12.51 16.19
N VAL A 303 10.45 13.80 16.18
CA VAL A 303 10.03 14.74 15.12
C VAL A 303 10.57 14.32 13.76
N LEU A 304 11.88 14.11 13.65
CA LEU A 304 12.50 13.69 12.38
C LEU A 304 12.04 12.30 11.96
N GLY A 305 11.93 11.37 12.91
CA GLY A 305 11.53 10.00 12.65
C GLY A 305 10.10 9.90 12.11
N THR A 306 9.16 10.66 12.67
CA THR A 306 7.77 10.69 12.16
C THR A 306 7.66 11.34 10.77
N ALA A 307 8.57 12.24 10.42
CA ALA A 307 8.62 12.85 9.09
C ALA A 307 9.29 11.94 8.03
N VAL A 308 10.30 11.14 8.41
CA VAL A 308 11.20 10.42 7.49
C VAL A 308 10.90 8.92 7.40
N LEU A 309 10.68 8.24 8.52
CA LEU A 309 10.54 6.77 8.58
C LEU A 309 9.32 6.21 7.82
N PRO A 310 8.19 6.92 7.63
CA PRO A 310 7.11 6.45 6.76
C PRO A 310 7.52 6.19 5.30
N TRP A 311 8.60 6.81 4.85
CA TRP A 311 9.11 6.73 3.48
C TRP A 311 10.35 5.84 3.38
N GLY A 312 11.17 5.81 4.44
CA GLY A 312 12.29 4.88 4.58
C GLY A 312 13.29 4.96 3.43
N PRO A 313 13.78 3.81 2.89
CA PRO A 313 14.76 3.80 1.80
C PRO A 313 14.28 4.43 0.50
N MET A 314 12.96 4.63 0.31
CA MET A 314 12.46 5.27 -0.92
C MET A 314 12.94 6.72 -1.08
N LEU A 315 13.34 7.37 0.02
CA LEU A 315 13.85 8.74 -0.03
C LEU A 315 15.19 8.84 -0.75
N ILE A 316 16.02 7.80 -0.71
CA ILE A 316 17.36 7.81 -1.32
C ILE A 316 17.38 7.25 -2.75
N LEU A 317 16.22 6.97 -3.35
CA LEU A 317 16.13 6.50 -4.73
C LEU A 317 16.18 7.70 -5.68
N ARG A 318 16.81 7.51 -6.84
CA ARG A 318 16.87 8.53 -7.90
C ARG A 318 15.48 8.80 -8.48
N ASP A 319 14.76 7.74 -8.84
CA ASP A 319 13.43 7.80 -9.45
C ASP A 319 12.44 6.89 -8.68
N PRO A 320 12.01 7.29 -7.47
CA PRO A 320 11.11 6.47 -6.66
C PRO A 320 9.72 6.36 -7.30
N VAL A 321 9.04 5.25 -7.00
CA VAL A 321 7.66 5.03 -7.44
C VAL A 321 6.69 5.86 -6.60
N PHE A 322 5.99 6.80 -7.24
CA PHE A 322 4.90 7.58 -6.62
C PHE A 322 3.53 6.96 -6.90
N ALA A 323 3.21 5.87 -6.20
CA ALA A 323 1.93 5.19 -6.29
C ALA A 323 1.33 4.93 -4.90
N PRO A 324 -0.01 4.89 -4.74
CA PRO A 324 -0.64 4.63 -3.45
C PRO A 324 -0.11 3.35 -2.78
N ARG A 325 0.09 2.28 -3.56
CA ARG A 325 0.53 0.97 -3.06
C ARG A 325 1.80 1.01 -2.20
N VAL A 326 2.74 1.92 -2.47
CA VAL A 326 4.00 2.01 -1.72
C VAL A 326 3.91 2.86 -0.45
N MET A 327 2.80 3.56 -0.21
CA MET A 327 2.61 4.51 0.91
C MET A 327 2.21 3.82 2.22
N VAL A 328 2.59 2.56 2.41
CA VAL A 328 2.21 1.73 3.57
C VAL A 328 2.68 2.31 4.90
N GLY A 329 3.78 3.08 4.90
CA GLY A 329 4.30 3.75 6.09
C GLY A 329 3.38 4.85 6.64
N VAL A 330 2.47 5.42 5.83
CA VAL A 330 1.45 6.38 6.30
C VAL A 330 0.47 5.68 7.25
N GLY A 331 0.01 4.49 6.88
CA GLY A 331 -0.83 3.65 7.73
C GLY A 331 -0.12 3.24 9.02
N ALA A 332 1.18 2.93 8.94
CA ALA A 332 1.99 2.65 10.12
C ALA A 332 2.14 3.87 11.04
N LEU A 333 2.34 5.07 10.49
CA LEU A 333 2.42 6.32 11.25
C LEU A 333 1.11 6.62 11.97
N ALA A 334 -0.01 6.53 11.26
CA ALA A 334 -1.33 6.71 11.84
C ALA A 334 -1.59 5.69 12.96
N SER A 335 -1.23 4.42 12.75
CA SER A 335 -1.35 3.37 13.77
C SER A 335 -0.49 3.64 15.00
N ALA A 336 0.77 4.06 14.82
CA ALA A 336 1.67 4.44 15.91
C ALA A 336 1.16 5.68 16.67
N ALA A 337 0.59 6.65 15.97
CA ALA A 337 -0.03 7.83 16.58
C ALA A 337 -1.27 7.44 17.42
N LEU A 338 -2.14 6.56 16.91
CA LEU A 338 -3.28 6.05 17.66
C LEU A 338 -2.86 5.23 18.89
N LEU A 339 -1.74 4.51 18.81
CA LEU A 339 -1.13 3.88 19.99
C LEU A 339 -0.73 4.93 21.04
N ALA A 340 -0.07 6.02 20.64
CA ALA A 340 0.30 7.10 21.55
C ALA A 340 -0.93 7.77 22.20
N VAL A 341 -1.98 8.04 21.43
CA VAL A 341 -3.29 8.53 21.93
C VAL A 341 -3.87 7.55 22.96
N SER A 342 -3.92 6.26 22.63
CA SER A 342 -4.43 5.21 23.51
C SER A 342 -3.65 5.10 24.83
N CYS A 343 -2.33 5.29 24.79
CA CYS A 343 -1.47 5.35 25.97
C CYS A 343 -1.75 6.60 26.82
N ALA A 344 -1.90 7.77 26.19
CA ALA A 344 -2.24 9.02 26.87
C ALA A 344 -3.59 8.94 27.58
N LEU A 345 -4.64 8.46 26.91
CA LEU A 345 -5.97 8.26 27.51
C LEU A 345 -5.90 7.34 28.74
N THR A 346 -5.11 6.26 28.65
CA THR A 346 -4.90 5.33 29.77
C THR A 346 -4.20 6.04 30.94
N ARG A 347 -3.20 6.86 30.65
CA ARG A 347 -2.45 7.62 31.66
C ARG A 347 -3.31 8.68 32.34
N TRP A 348 -4.19 9.34 31.60
CA TRP A 348 -5.15 10.33 32.12
C TRP A 348 -6.36 9.70 32.80
N ARG A 349 -6.39 8.36 32.94
CA ARG A 349 -7.47 7.60 33.59
C ARG A 349 -8.85 7.87 32.97
N VAL A 350 -8.89 8.15 31.67
CA VAL A 350 -10.13 8.30 30.92
C VAL A 350 -10.90 6.97 30.94
N GLU A 351 -12.23 7.02 31.01
CA GLU A 351 -13.05 5.81 31.02
C GLU A 351 -12.91 5.01 29.71
N ARG A 352 -12.95 3.68 29.80
CA ARG A 352 -12.67 2.79 28.65
C ARG A 352 -13.59 3.00 27.45
N ARG A 353 -14.85 3.43 27.65
CA ARG A 353 -15.80 3.71 26.55
C ARG A 353 -15.31 4.83 25.63
N TRP A 354 -14.71 5.88 26.21
CA TRP A 354 -14.18 7.01 25.46
C TRP A 354 -12.92 6.65 24.69
N HIS A 355 -12.13 5.67 25.16
CA HIS A 355 -11.00 5.16 24.36
C HIS A 355 -11.48 4.58 23.04
N VAL A 356 -12.56 3.79 23.06
CA VAL A 356 -13.11 3.19 21.85
C VAL A 356 -13.70 4.28 20.96
N ALA A 357 -14.46 5.23 21.50
CA ALA A 357 -15.03 6.33 20.72
C ALA A 357 -13.97 7.16 20.00
N VAL A 358 -12.91 7.59 20.70
CA VAL A 358 -11.81 8.36 20.10
C VAL A 358 -11.07 7.57 19.04
N LEU A 359 -10.80 6.27 19.28
CA LEU A 359 -10.12 5.41 18.32
C LEU A 359 -11.00 4.98 17.13
N ALA A 360 -12.32 5.03 17.27
CA ALA A 360 -13.28 4.71 16.20
C ALA A 360 -13.55 5.89 15.26
N ALA A 361 -13.41 7.13 15.73
CA ALA A 361 -13.57 8.33 14.92
C ALA A 361 -12.77 8.34 13.59
N PRO A 362 -11.46 8.00 13.55
CA PRO A 362 -10.71 7.98 12.30
C PRO A 362 -11.14 6.81 11.41
N ALA A 363 -11.51 5.67 12.01
CA ALA A 363 -11.96 4.49 11.28
C ALA A 363 -13.23 4.78 10.43
N TYR A 364 -14.15 5.62 10.91
CA TYR A 364 -15.30 6.05 10.11
C TYR A 364 -14.91 6.67 8.75
N GLY A 365 -13.96 7.60 8.75
CA GLY A 365 -13.47 8.23 7.50
C GLY A 365 -12.82 7.23 6.56
N LEU A 366 -12.05 6.28 7.10
CA LEU A 366 -11.43 5.19 6.33
C LEU A 366 -12.49 4.29 5.67
N PHE A 367 -13.53 3.91 6.40
CA PHE A 367 -14.61 3.07 5.88
C PHE A 367 -15.44 3.76 4.80
N VAL A 368 -15.77 5.04 5.00
CA VAL A 368 -16.50 5.83 4.00
C VAL A 368 -15.70 5.90 2.70
N PHE A 369 -14.38 6.13 2.79
CA PHE A 369 -13.52 6.10 1.61
C PHE A 369 -13.50 4.71 0.96
N ALA A 370 -13.31 3.65 1.73
CA ALA A 370 -13.26 2.28 1.21
C ALA A 370 -14.56 1.88 0.47
N ALA A 371 -15.72 2.29 1.00
CA ALA A 371 -17.01 2.08 0.36
C ALA A 371 -17.14 2.84 -0.97
N ALA A 372 -16.79 4.13 -0.99
CA ALA A 372 -16.79 4.92 -2.22
C ALA A 372 -15.84 4.32 -3.27
N TYR A 373 -14.65 3.88 -2.83
CA TYR A 373 -13.66 3.26 -3.69
C TYR A 373 -14.15 1.95 -4.32
N GLY A 374 -14.60 0.99 -3.51
CA GLY A 374 -15.08 -0.30 -4.02
C GLY A 374 -16.26 -0.15 -4.98
N ASN A 375 -17.22 0.72 -4.67
CA ASN A 375 -18.35 0.99 -5.56
C ASN A 375 -17.89 1.62 -6.88
N ALA A 376 -16.95 2.56 -6.85
CA ALA A 376 -16.39 3.16 -8.06
C ALA A 376 -15.63 2.14 -8.92
N LEU A 377 -14.89 1.20 -8.30
CA LEU A 377 -14.25 0.09 -9.02
C LEU A 377 -15.28 -0.77 -9.77
N GLY A 378 -16.36 -1.17 -9.10
CA GLY A 378 -17.42 -1.99 -9.69
C GLY A 378 -18.14 -1.28 -10.84
N LEU A 379 -18.45 0.02 -10.68
CA LEU A 379 -19.07 0.83 -11.73
C LEU A 379 -18.17 1.00 -12.96
N GLN A 380 -16.87 1.26 -12.74
CA GLN A 380 -15.92 1.38 -13.83
C GLN A 380 -15.72 0.02 -14.53
N LYS A 381 -15.63 -1.09 -13.78
CA LYS A 381 -15.54 -2.45 -14.33
C LYS A 381 -16.72 -2.74 -15.25
N ALA A 382 -17.94 -2.61 -14.77
CA ALA A 382 -19.16 -2.89 -15.56
C ALA A 382 -19.30 -1.99 -16.80
N TYR A 383 -18.70 -0.80 -16.79
CA TYR A 383 -18.63 0.07 -17.96
C TYR A 383 -17.59 -0.41 -18.97
N GLU A 384 -16.38 -0.73 -18.52
CA GLU A 384 -15.30 -1.21 -19.37
C GLU A 384 -15.58 -2.60 -19.94
N ASP A 385 -16.20 -3.51 -19.20
CA ASP A 385 -16.56 -4.85 -19.70
C ASP A 385 -17.47 -4.75 -20.93
N ARG A 386 -18.46 -3.86 -20.89
CA ARG A 386 -19.35 -3.57 -22.03
C ARG A 386 -18.59 -2.97 -23.20
N LEU A 387 -17.77 -1.95 -22.93
CA LEU A 387 -16.99 -1.26 -23.96
C LEU A 387 -15.99 -2.19 -24.64
N THR A 388 -15.36 -3.06 -23.86
CA THR A 388 -14.37 -4.03 -24.35
C THR A 388 -15.04 -5.11 -25.21
N ALA A 389 -16.21 -5.60 -24.80
CA ALA A 389 -17.01 -6.52 -25.60
C ALA A 389 -17.45 -5.91 -26.94
N ASP A 390 -17.95 -4.67 -26.93
CA ASP A 390 -18.33 -3.94 -28.15
C ASP A 390 -17.13 -3.77 -29.10
N ILE A 391 -15.97 -3.36 -28.57
CA ILE A 391 -14.75 -3.18 -29.36
C ILE A 391 -14.27 -4.52 -29.93
N ALA A 392 -14.26 -5.59 -29.13
CA ALA A 392 -13.85 -6.92 -29.58
C ALA A 392 -14.73 -7.43 -30.72
N GLN A 393 -16.05 -7.25 -30.63
CA GLN A 393 -16.98 -7.63 -31.68
C GLN A 393 -16.75 -6.84 -32.98
N ASP A 394 -16.58 -5.52 -32.88
CA ASP A 394 -16.31 -4.68 -34.05
C ASP A 394 -14.97 -5.02 -34.71
N LEU A 395 -13.94 -5.29 -33.90
CA LEU A 395 -12.63 -5.71 -34.39
C LEU A 395 -12.69 -7.06 -35.11
N SER A 396 -13.46 -8.03 -34.60
CA SER A 396 -13.70 -9.31 -35.29
C SER A 396 -14.37 -9.09 -36.64
N GLY A 397 -15.40 -8.25 -36.71
CA GLY A 397 -16.08 -7.93 -37.97
C GLY A 397 -15.17 -7.24 -39.00
N LEU A 398 -14.23 -6.40 -38.54
CA LEU A 398 -13.21 -5.79 -39.41
C LEU A 398 -12.08 -6.75 -39.80
N ALA A 399 -11.78 -7.75 -38.98
CA ALA A 399 -10.84 -8.80 -39.34
C ALA A 399 -11.37 -9.61 -40.54
N ASP A 400 -12.67 -9.93 -40.53
CA ASP A 400 -13.32 -10.70 -41.60
C ASP A 400 -13.56 -9.86 -42.86
N SER A 401 -14.00 -8.61 -42.70
CA SER A 401 -14.40 -7.77 -43.85
C SER A 401 -13.27 -6.95 -44.47
N ALA A 402 -12.28 -6.53 -43.68
CA ALA A 402 -11.22 -5.62 -44.10
C ALA A 402 -9.80 -6.19 -43.89
N GLY A 403 -9.68 -7.43 -43.42
CA GLY A 403 -8.38 -8.11 -43.25
C GLY A 403 -7.54 -7.56 -42.11
N VAL A 404 -8.15 -6.89 -41.12
CA VAL A 404 -7.45 -6.36 -39.94
C VAL A 404 -6.83 -7.49 -39.11
N ARG A 405 -5.54 -7.37 -38.77
CA ARG A 405 -4.79 -8.33 -37.96
C ARG A 405 -4.23 -7.73 -36.67
N ARG A 406 -4.11 -6.42 -36.62
CA ARG A 406 -3.48 -5.68 -35.53
C ARG A 406 -4.34 -4.52 -35.10
N TYR A 407 -4.24 -4.13 -33.83
CA TYR A 407 -4.93 -2.93 -33.36
C TYR A 407 -4.12 -2.16 -32.34
N THR A 408 -4.46 -0.88 -32.20
CA THR A 408 -3.94 0.03 -31.18
C THR A 408 -5.04 0.97 -30.70
N LEU A 409 -4.81 1.59 -29.55
CA LEU A 409 -5.71 2.56 -28.94
C LEU A 409 -5.14 3.97 -29.03
N ARG A 410 -6.02 4.96 -29.12
CA ARG A 410 -5.69 6.38 -29.01
C ARG A 410 -6.64 7.07 -28.04
N GLY A 411 -6.08 7.81 -27.09
CA GLY A 411 -6.81 8.39 -25.97
C GLY A 411 -7.07 7.37 -24.86
N HIS A 412 -8.10 7.61 -24.06
CA HIS A 412 -8.50 6.70 -22.99
C HIS A 412 -10.01 6.61 -22.90
N ALA A 413 -10.50 5.42 -22.49
CA ALA A 413 -11.92 5.25 -22.27
C ALA A 413 -12.44 6.25 -21.22
N PRO A 414 -13.66 6.79 -21.43
CA PRO A 414 -14.24 7.72 -20.47
C PRO A 414 -14.60 6.99 -19.16
N ARG A 415 -14.71 7.76 -18.08
CA ARG A 415 -15.25 7.27 -16.81
C ARG A 415 -16.77 7.45 -16.76
N PRO A 416 -17.53 6.57 -16.10
CA PRO A 416 -18.96 6.78 -15.84
C PRO A 416 -19.23 8.07 -15.05
N PRO A 417 -20.37 8.76 -15.27
CA PRO A 417 -20.70 10.01 -14.59
C PRO A 417 -20.64 9.93 -13.05
N VAL A 418 -21.07 8.80 -12.48
CA VAL A 418 -21.03 8.57 -11.02
C VAL A 418 -19.58 8.53 -10.52
N VAL A 419 -18.69 7.82 -11.21
CA VAL A 419 -17.26 7.76 -10.87
C VAL A 419 -16.62 9.13 -10.98
N GLN A 420 -16.95 9.91 -12.01
CA GLN A 420 -16.46 11.29 -12.15
C GLN A 420 -16.93 12.20 -11.02
N HIS A 421 -18.18 12.07 -10.58
CA HIS A 421 -18.70 12.77 -9.42
C HIS A 421 -17.94 12.38 -8.14
N ASP A 422 -17.72 11.09 -7.92
CA ASP A 422 -17.03 10.59 -6.74
C ASP A 422 -15.57 11.06 -6.69
N ILE A 423 -14.88 11.13 -7.83
CA ILE A 423 -13.51 11.67 -7.94
C ILE A 423 -13.44 13.14 -7.50
N ARG A 424 -14.45 13.96 -7.80
CA ARG A 424 -14.46 15.37 -7.36
C ARG A 424 -14.45 15.50 -5.83
N LYS A 425 -15.10 14.55 -5.13
CA LYS A 425 -15.13 14.50 -3.66
C LYS A 425 -13.94 13.75 -3.07
N TYR A 426 -13.47 12.72 -3.76
CA TYR A 426 -12.38 11.84 -3.36
C TYR A 426 -11.31 11.78 -4.47
N PRO A 427 -10.43 12.78 -4.61
CA PRO A 427 -9.49 12.88 -5.74
C PRO A 427 -8.57 11.67 -5.91
N LEU A 428 -8.27 10.97 -4.81
CA LEU A 428 -7.45 9.76 -4.84
C LEU A 428 -8.08 8.63 -5.68
N LEU A 429 -9.40 8.63 -5.88
CA LEU A 429 -10.10 7.67 -6.74
C LEU A 429 -9.65 7.78 -8.21
N ASP A 430 -9.16 8.94 -8.64
CA ASP A 430 -8.63 9.10 -10.00
C ASP A 430 -7.42 8.20 -10.25
N VAL A 431 -6.60 7.99 -9.22
CA VAL A 431 -5.44 7.08 -9.28
C VAL A 431 -5.83 5.64 -8.97
N LEU A 432 -6.70 5.43 -7.98
CA LEU A 432 -7.06 4.10 -7.49
C LEU A 432 -8.05 3.34 -8.38
N VAL A 433 -8.84 4.03 -9.21
CA VAL A 433 -9.77 3.40 -10.16
C VAL A 433 -9.12 3.49 -11.54
N PRO A 434 -8.37 2.46 -11.98
CA PRO A 434 -7.67 2.51 -13.24
C PRO A 434 -8.64 2.50 -14.43
N VAL A 435 -8.17 3.02 -15.56
CA VAL A 435 -8.84 2.94 -16.86
C VAL A 435 -7.96 2.09 -17.76
N TYR A 436 -8.37 0.85 -18.04
CA TYR A 436 -7.52 -0.13 -18.73
C TYR A 436 -7.40 0.15 -20.21
N LEU A 437 -8.48 0.63 -20.83
CA LEU A 437 -8.51 1.01 -22.24
C LEU A 437 -7.85 2.38 -22.43
N THR A 438 -6.55 2.44 -22.16
CA THR A 438 -5.70 3.63 -22.26
C THR A 438 -4.60 3.39 -23.28
N ALA A 439 -4.37 4.36 -24.17
CA ALA A 439 -3.30 4.30 -25.15
C ALA A 439 -1.93 4.08 -24.50
N GLY A 440 -1.13 3.19 -25.07
CA GLY A 440 0.20 2.85 -24.56
C GLY A 440 0.22 1.87 -23.37
N TRP A 441 -0.92 1.57 -22.76
CA TRP A 441 -0.99 0.61 -21.64
C TRP A 441 -1.16 -0.82 -22.15
N GLY A 442 -0.23 -1.71 -21.79
CA GLY A 442 -0.31 -3.14 -22.13
C GLY A 442 -1.61 -3.81 -21.65
N TRP A 443 -2.15 -3.34 -20.53
CA TRP A 443 -3.39 -3.84 -19.92
C TRP A 443 -4.62 -3.70 -20.81
N ALA A 444 -4.63 -2.75 -21.75
CA ALA A 444 -5.70 -2.63 -22.72
C ALA A 444 -5.81 -3.88 -23.62
N GLY A 445 -4.65 -4.40 -24.04
CA GLY A 445 -4.59 -5.63 -24.82
C GLY A 445 -5.04 -6.84 -24.02
N ASP A 446 -4.63 -6.93 -22.75
CA ASP A 446 -5.08 -8.02 -21.87
C ASP A 446 -6.59 -7.95 -21.62
N ALA A 447 -7.16 -6.75 -21.37
CA ALA A 447 -8.60 -6.57 -21.24
C ALA A 447 -9.36 -7.05 -22.49
N LEU A 448 -8.89 -6.69 -23.69
CA LEU A 448 -9.51 -7.14 -24.94
C LEU A 448 -9.35 -8.65 -25.21
N ARG A 449 -8.27 -9.29 -24.74
CA ARG A 449 -8.13 -10.75 -24.78
C ARG A 449 -9.15 -11.45 -23.87
N HIS A 450 -9.42 -10.90 -22.69
CA HIS A 450 -10.49 -11.39 -21.81
C HIS A 450 -11.87 -11.31 -22.48
N ALA A 451 -12.07 -10.38 -23.41
CA ALA A 451 -13.28 -10.28 -24.24
C ALA A 451 -13.25 -11.14 -25.52
N GLY A 452 -12.20 -11.94 -25.74
CA GLY A 452 -12.08 -12.86 -26.88
C GLY A 452 -11.38 -12.30 -28.12
N SER A 453 -10.67 -11.17 -28.03
CA SER A 453 -9.89 -10.64 -29.16
C SER A 453 -8.54 -11.35 -29.32
N ASP A 454 -8.38 -12.07 -30.44
CA ASP A 454 -7.13 -12.74 -30.83
C ASP A 454 -6.19 -11.85 -31.66
N LEU A 455 -6.61 -10.61 -31.95
CA LEU A 455 -5.81 -9.68 -32.74
C LEU A 455 -4.57 -9.22 -31.96
N ARG A 456 -3.48 -8.96 -32.68
CA ARG A 456 -2.24 -8.50 -32.04
C ARG A 456 -2.36 -7.03 -31.63
N PHE A 457 -2.38 -6.79 -30.32
CA PHE A 457 -2.31 -5.44 -29.75
C PHE A 457 -0.90 -4.83 -29.90
N LEU A 458 -0.85 -3.55 -30.25
CA LEU A 458 0.36 -2.74 -30.29
C LEU A 458 0.25 -1.63 -29.24
N ALA A 459 1.06 -1.71 -28.19
CA ALA A 459 1.08 -0.73 -27.10
C ALA A 459 1.79 0.60 -27.47
N SER A 460 1.81 1.00 -28.74
CA SER A 460 2.40 2.28 -29.16
C SER A 460 1.36 3.39 -29.20
N SER A 461 1.70 4.56 -28.65
CA SER A 461 0.91 5.79 -28.73
C SER A 461 0.95 6.46 -30.12
N ASP A 462 1.91 6.05 -30.96
CA ASP A 462 2.36 6.79 -32.13
C ASP A 462 1.65 6.40 -33.43
N ALA A 463 0.49 5.76 -33.34
CA ALA A 463 -0.35 5.57 -34.53
C ALA A 463 -0.84 6.95 -35.01
N GLY A 464 -0.19 7.48 -36.05
CA GLY A 464 -0.43 8.81 -36.61
C GLY A 464 -1.93 9.13 -36.78
N ALA A 465 -2.28 10.40 -36.56
CA ALA A 465 -3.66 10.83 -36.41
C ALA A 465 -4.52 10.56 -37.67
N PRO A 466 -5.57 9.71 -37.60
CA PRO A 466 -6.42 9.41 -38.75
C PRO A 466 -7.47 10.51 -39.00
N CYS A 467 -7.14 11.77 -38.75
CA CYS A 467 -8.12 12.87 -38.72
C CYS A 467 -8.75 13.18 -40.09
N ALA A 468 -8.11 12.77 -41.18
CA ALA A 468 -8.64 12.93 -42.54
C ALA A 468 -9.46 11.71 -43.02
N ALA A 469 -9.44 10.59 -42.28
CA ALA A 469 -10.10 9.36 -42.70
C ALA A 469 -11.56 9.31 -42.21
N VAL A 470 -12.42 8.61 -42.95
CA VAL A 470 -13.78 8.26 -42.49
C VAL A 470 -13.68 7.05 -41.57
N PRO A 471 -14.32 7.05 -40.39
CA PRO A 471 -14.27 5.90 -39.48
C PRO A 471 -15.03 4.71 -40.08
N ALA A 472 -14.43 3.53 -40.01
CA ALA A 472 -15.07 2.27 -40.40
C ALA A 472 -16.20 1.89 -39.42
N VAL A 473 -16.03 2.24 -38.15
CA VAL A 473 -17.07 2.06 -37.12
C VAL A 473 -17.24 3.33 -36.32
N ARG A 474 -18.49 3.72 -36.09
CA ARG A 474 -18.85 4.90 -35.30
C ARG A 474 -19.82 4.52 -34.19
N ARG A 475 -19.32 4.50 -32.95
CA ARG A 475 -20.15 4.38 -31.73
C ARG A 475 -20.12 5.68 -30.94
N GLN A 476 -20.94 5.77 -29.90
CA GLN A 476 -20.96 6.92 -29.01
C GLN A 476 -19.65 7.03 -28.20
N ALA A 477 -19.13 5.90 -27.72
CA ALA A 477 -17.97 5.84 -26.83
C ALA A 477 -16.62 5.77 -27.56
N TYR A 478 -16.58 5.38 -28.84
CA TYR A 478 -15.35 5.27 -29.62
C TYR A 478 -15.62 5.27 -31.12
N ARG A 479 -14.55 5.44 -31.90
CA ARG A 479 -14.55 5.29 -33.37
C ARG A 479 -13.40 4.38 -33.77
N ILE A 480 -13.58 3.56 -34.80
CA ILE A 480 -12.50 2.72 -35.34
C ILE A 480 -12.14 3.22 -36.74
N TYR A 481 -10.85 3.47 -36.94
CA TYR A 481 -10.27 3.77 -38.24
C TYR A 481 -9.41 2.60 -38.70
N THR A 482 -9.43 2.31 -39.99
CA THR A 482 -8.61 1.24 -40.59
C THR A 482 -7.52 1.85 -41.43
N LYS A 483 -6.29 1.35 -41.27
CA LYS A 483 -5.14 1.67 -42.12
C LYS A 483 -4.42 0.37 -42.44
N GLU A 484 -4.52 -0.08 -43.69
CA GLU A 484 -3.99 -1.38 -44.13
C GLU A 484 -4.54 -2.52 -43.25
N ASP A 485 -3.67 -3.29 -42.58
CA ASP A 485 -4.03 -4.39 -41.68
C ASP A 485 -4.26 -3.97 -40.21
N MET A 486 -4.28 -2.66 -39.93
CA MET A 486 -4.34 -2.09 -38.59
C MET A 486 -5.67 -1.36 -38.32
N ALA A 487 -6.29 -1.67 -37.19
CA ALA A 487 -7.38 -0.88 -36.60
C ALA A 487 -6.86 0.07 -35.52
N ILE A 488 -7.30 1.33 -35.58
CA ILE A 488 -7.01 2.36 -34.59
C ILE A 488 -8.32 2.71 -33.90
N VAL A 489 -8.47 2.29 -32.64
CA VAL A 489 -9.63 2.62 -31.81
C VAL A 489 -9.36 3.97 -31.14
N VAL A 490 -10.20 4.96 -31.44
CA VAL A 490 -10.04 6.35 -30.98
C VAL A 490 -11.17 6.70 -30.02
N PHE A 491 -10.80 7.06 -28.80
CA PHE A 491 -11.72 7.56 -27.76
C PHE A 491 -12.03 9.06 -27.92
N PRO A 492 -13.09 9.58 -27.25
CA PRO A 492 -13.58 10.93 -27.48
C PRO A 492 -12.60 12.04 -27.09
N ASP A 493 -11.73 11.79 -26.10
CA ASP A 493 -10.69 12.72 -25.63
C ASP A 493 -9.61 12.99 -26.69
N ALA A 494 -9.32 11.98 -27.52
CA ALA A 494 -8.37 12.04 -28.61
C ALA A 494 -9.04 12.13 -29.99
N ALA A 495 -10.37 12.36 -30.02
CA ALA A 495 -11.09 12.56 -31.26
C ALA A 495 -10.60 13.82 -31.96
N CYS A 496 -10.40 13.71 -33.27
CA CYS A 496 -10.08 14.86 -34.11
C CYS A 496 -11.27 15.84 -34.05
N ARG A 497 -11.02 17.05 -33.54
CA ARG A 497 -12.02 18.13 -33.60
C ARG A 497 -12.18 18.47 -35.08
N ALA A 498 -13.41 18.35 -35.59
CA ALA A 498 -13.74 18.99 -36.86
C ALA A 498 -13.53 20.50 -36.66
N GLY A 499 -12.63 21.09 -37.45
CA GLY A 499 -12.48 22.53 -37.54
C GLY A 499 -13.73 23.19 -38.10
#